data_AF-A0A7X6UGF4-F1
#
_entry.id   AF-A0A7X6UGF4-F1
#
_cell.length_a   1.000
_cell.length_b   1.000
_cell.length_c   1.000
_cell.angle_alpha   90.00
_cell.angle_beta   90.00
_cell.angle_gamma   90.00
#
_symmetry.space_group_name_H-M   'P 1'
#
loop_
_entity.id
_entity.type
_entity.pdbx_description
1 polymer ?
#
loop_
_entity_poly.entity_id
_entity_poly.type
_entity_poly.pdbx_seq_one_letter_code
_entity_poly.pdbx_strand_id
1 'polypeptide(L)'
;KYTVDPYFWTDQYDETFEYLGNARSWDKTLVSGKLDEGKFAVAYLDENNYPLAILFANKFRKRKEIRELLNKNQALDESSFDNAIL
;
A
#
# COMPACT_ATOMS: atom_id res chain seq x y z
N LYS A 1 -24.19 -1.63 1.80
CA LYS A 1 -23.43 -2.21 2.94
C LYS A 1 -22.18 -1.35 3.11
N TYR A 2 -21.89 -0.82 4.29
CA TYR A 2 -20.70 0.00 4.52
C TYR A 2 -19.51 -0.95 4.72
N THR A 3 -18.69 -1.13 3.68
CA THR A 3 -17.42 -1.87 3.74
C THR A 3 -16.30 -0.85 3.93
N VAL A 4 -15.70 -0.84 5.12
CA VAL A 4 -14.46 -0.08 5.37
C VAL A 4 -13.31 -1.04 5.19
N ASP A 5 -12.33 -0.67 4.37
CA ASP A 5 -11.10 -1.44 4.25
C ASP A 5 -10.40 -1.48 5.62
N PRO A 6 -9.98 -2.67 6.09
CA PRO A 6 -9.26 -2.78 7.34
C PRO A 6 -8.05 -1.84 7.36
N TYR A 7 -7.83 -1.22 8.52
CA TYR A 7 -6.77 -0.25 8.72
C TYR A 7 -6.05 -0.58 10.02
N PHE A 8 -4.73 -0.49 9.97
CA PHE A 8 -3.85 -0.63 11.11
C PHE A 8 -2.69 0.36 10.98
N TRP A 9 -2.12 0.76 12.11
CA TRP A 9 -0.88 1.50 12.14
C TRP A 9 -0.06 1.06 13.35
N THR A 10 1.27 1.22 13.24
CA THR A 10 2.20 0.98 14.33
C THR A 10 3.34 1.97 14.25
N ASP A 11 3.80 2.41 15.41
CA ASP A 11 5.08 3.07 15.55
C ASP A 11 6.08 2.04 16.11
N GLN A 12 7.26 1.95 15.50
CA GLN A 12 8.36 1.09 15.95
C GLN A 12 9.64 1.91 15.90
N TYR A 13 10.24 2.17 17.07
CA TYR A 13 11.34 3.14 17.19
C TYR A 13 10.92 4.51 16.61
N ASP A 14 11.72 5.07 15.71
CA ASP A 14 11.47 6.36 15.06
C ASP A 14 10.64 6.23 13.76
N GLU A 15 10.15 5.03 13.46
CA GLU A 15 9.47 4.71 12.21
C GLU A 15 7.96 4.52 12.44
N THR A 16 7.14 5.16 11.61
CA THR A 16 5.68 4.95 11.57
C THR A 16 5.32 4.11 10.36
N PHE A 17 4.50 3.08 10.53
CA PHE A 17 3.94 2.29 9.43
C PHE A 17 2.42 2.33 9.47
N GLU A 18 1.81 2.60 8.32
CA GLU A 18 0.38 2.48 8.11
C GLU A 18 0.09 1.33 7.13
N TYR A 19 -0.97 0.58 7.40
CA TYR A 19 -1.42 -0.54 6.58
C TYR A 19 -2.91 -0.39 6.29
N LEU A 20 -3.27 -0.47 5.01
CA LEU A 20 -4.65 -0.36 4.54
C LEU A 20 -4.99 -1.51 3.60
N GLY A 21 -6.14 -2.14 3.81
CA GLY A 21 -6.59 -3.34 3.09
C GLY A 21 -6.44 -4.62 3.91
N ASN A 22 -6.54 -5.76 3.26
CA ASN A 22 -6.55 -7.07 3.93
C ASN A 22 -5.92 -8.18 3.08
N ALA A 23 -4.60 -8.21 3.03
CA ALA A 23 -3.85 -9.33 2.48
C ALA A 23 -3.57 -10.38 3.57
N ARG A 24 -4.29 -11.50 3.55
CA ARG A 24 -3.94 -12.70 4.36
C ARG A 24 -3.00 -13.65 3.61
N SER A 25 -3.03 -13.57 2.29
CA SER A 25 -2.15 -14.22 1.33
C SER A 25 -2.00 -13.28 0.13
N TRP A 26 -0.87 -13.36 -0.55
CA TRP A 26 -0.58 -12.57 -1.76
C TRP A 26 0.39 -13.36 -2.64
N ASP A 27 0.37 -13.08 -3.93
CA ASP A 27 1.22 -13.74 -4.92
C ASP A 27 2.45 -12.90 -5.26
N LYS A 28 2.32 -11.58 -5.20
CA LYS A 28 3.36 -10.62 -5.60
C LYS A 28 3.38 -9.41 -4.69
N THR A 29 4.52 -8.73 -4.68
CA THR A 29 4.67 -7.42 -4.06
C THR A 29 5.30 -6.44 -5.02
N LEU A 30 4.84 -5.20 -5.01
CA LEU A 30 5.51 -4.06 -5.65
C LEU A 30 6.00 -3.10 -4.57
N VAL A 31 7.19 -2.55 -4.76
CA VAL A 31 7.78 -1.56 -3.86
C VAL A 31 7.90 -0.24 -4.62
N SER A 32 7.40 0.84 -4.00
CA SER A 32 7.63 2.21 -4.46
C SER A 32 8.50 2.93 -3.44
N GLY A 33 9.52 3.65 -3.92
CA GLY A 33 10.46 4.38 -3.07
C GLY A 33 11.64 3.55 -2.58
N LYS A 34 12.19 3.92 -1.43
CA LYS A 34 13.45 3.39 -0.90
C LYS A 34 13.28 2.88 0.53
N LEU A 35 13.45 1.56 0.68
CA LEU A 35 13.30 0.86 1.97
C LEU A 35 14.31 1.34 3.01
N ASP A 36 15.56 1.56 2.57
CA ASP A 36 16.69 1.99 3.40
C ASP A 36 16.60 3.46 3.86
N GLU A 37 15.76 4.26 3.21
CA GLU A 37 15.52 5.66 3.58
C GLU A 37 14.22 5.86 4.38
N GLY A 38 13.49 4.79 4.72
CA GLY A 38 12.19 4.87 5.39
C GLY A 38 11.11 5.58 4.56
N LYS A 39 11.31 5.70 3.25
CA LYS A 39 10.44 6.44 2.32
C LYS A 39 9.92 5.48 1.27
N PHE A 40 8.97 4.64 1.67
CA PHE A 40 8.47 3.60 0.80
C PHE A 40 7.00 3.25 1.02
N ALA A 41 6.43 2.60 0.01
CA ALA A 41 5.18 1.87 0.08
C ALA A 41 5.36 0.48 -0.53
N VAL A 42 4.63 -0.51 0.00
CA VAL A 42 4.60 -1.88 -0.51
C VAL A 42 3.15 -2.26 -0.80
N ALA A 43 2.85 -2.60 -2.05
CA ALA A 43 1.57 -3.18 -2.43
C ALA A 43 1.66 -4.70 -2.40
N TYR A 44 0.69 -5.34 -1.75
CA TYR A 44 0.49 -6.78 -1.75
C TYR A 44 -0.58 -7.12 -2.79
N LEU A 45 -0.23 -7.92 -3.79
CA LEU A 45 -1.07 -8.17 -4.96
C LEU A 45 -1.49 -9.64 -5.05
N ASP A 46 -2.65 -9.88 -5.65
CA ASP A 46 -3.05 -11.22 -6.10
C ASP A 46 -2.33 -11.63 -7.41
N GLU A 47 -2.62 -12.85 -7.86
CA GLU A 47 -2.06 -13.44 -9.08
C GLU A 47 -2.26 -12.56 -10.34
N ASN A 48 -3.36 -11.80 -10.38
CA ASN A 48 -3.78 -10.92 -11.47
C ASN A 48 -3.31 -9.47 -11.29
N ASN A 49 -2.41 -9.23 -10.32
CA ASN A 49 -1.84 -7.94 -9.97
C ASN A 49 -2.84 -6.93 -9.35
N TYR A 50 -4.00 -7.36 -8.83
CA TYR A 50 -4.91 -6.46 -8.13
C TYR A 50 -4.45 -6.23 -6.69
N PRO A 51 -4.47 -4.98 -6.18
CA PRO A 51 -3.97 -4.67 -4.85
C PRO A 51 -4.95 -5.14 -3.76
N LEU A 52 -4.45 -5.99 -2.86
CA LEU A 52 -5.19 -6.53 -1.72
C LEU A 52 -4.98 -5.67 -0.46
N ALA A 53 -3.78 -5.12 -0.31
CA ALA A 53 -3.40 -4.21 0.76
C ALA A 53 -2.16 -3.41 0.39
N ILE A 54 -1.96 -2.29 1.08
CA ILE A 54 -0.77 -1.45 0.94
C ILE A 54 -0.25 -1.06 2.32
N LEU A 55 1.04 -1.28 2.54
CA LEU A 55 1.81 -0.75 3.67
C LEU A 55 2.58 0.49 3.22
N PHE A 56 2.68 1.53 4.03
CA PHE A 56 3.52 2.70 3.74
C PHE A 56 4.16 3.27 5.02
N ALA A 57 5.41 3.70 4.88
CA ALA A 57 6.24 4.17 5.98
C ALA A 57 6.25 5.70 6.08
N ASN A 58 6.37 6.25 7.28
CA ASN A 58 6.71 7.63 7.61
C ASN A 58 5.95 8.70 6.83
N LYS A 59 4.64 8.50 6.65
CA LYS A 59 3.79 9.42 5.85
C LYS A 59 4.35 9.65 4.45
N PHE A 60 5.11 8.68 3.91
CA PHE A 60 5.58 8.67 2.54
C PHE A 60 4.42 8.94 1.59
N ARG A 61 3.20 8.50 1.96
CA ARG A 61 1.93 8.75 1.28
C ARG A 61 0.83 9.17 2.23
N LYS A 62 -0.19 9.84 1.69
CA LYS A 62 -1.40 10.12 2.47
C LYS A 62 -2.31 8.91 2.40
N ARG A 63 -2.84 8.51 3.55
CA ARG A 63 -3.86 7.44 3.66
C ARG A 63 -5.04 7.59 2.69
N LYS A 64 -5.44 8.83 2.36
CA LYS A 64 -6.51 9.09 1.39
C LYS A 64 -6.14 8.62 -0.02
N GLU A 65 -4.91 8.86 -0.47
CA GLU A 65 -4.42 8.46 -1.80
C GLU A 65 -4.36 6.93 -1.90
N ILE A 66 -3.86 6.27 -0.83
CA ILE A 66 -3.84 4.80 -0.75
C ILE A 66 -5.25 4.20 -0.79
N ARG A 67 -6.20 4.81 -0.08
CA ARG A 67 -7.60 4.39 -0.12
C ARG A 67 -8.22 4.54 -1.51
N GLU A 68 -7.94 5.64 -2.19
CA GLU A 68 -8.39 5.86 -3.57
C GLU A 68 -7.79 4.83 -4.53
N LEU A 69 -6.51 4.47 -4.35
CA LEU A 69 -5.85 3.45 -5.15
C LEU A 69 -6.48 2.06 -4.95
N LEU A 70 -6.74 1.65 -3.71
CA LEU A 70 -7.44 0.39 -3.41
C LEU A 70 -8.87 0.39 -4.00
N ASN A 71 -9.60 1.50 -3.88
CA ASN A 71 -10.96 1.62 -4.39
C ASN A 71 -11.06 1.66 -5.93
N LYS A 72 -10.00 2.09 -6.63
CA LYS A 72 -9.95 2.02 -8.11
C LYS A 72 -10.02 0.58 -8.61
N ASN A 73 -9.60 -0.39 -7.79
CA ASN A 73 -9.64 -1.82 -8.08
C ASN A 73 -9.14 -2.13 -9.51
N GLN A 74 -7.91 -1.70 -9.79
CA GLN A 74 -7.23 -1.90 -11.06
C GLN A 74 -5.94 -2.68 -10.82
N ALA A 75 -5.56 -3.51 -11.79
CA ALA A 75 -4.27 -4.18 -11.77
C ALA A 75 -3.12 -3.15 -11.75
N LEU A 76 -2.09 -3.43 -10.97
CA LEU A 76 -0.91 -2.59 -10.85
C LEU A 76 0.32 -3.25 -11.49
N ASP A 77 1.14 -2.43 -12.14
CA ASP A 77 2.54 -2.69 -12.44
C ASP A 77 3.46 -1.70 -11.69
N GLU A 78 4.78 -1.91 -11.75
CA GLU A 78 5.78 -1.04 -11.10
C GLU A 78 5.58 0.43 -11.46
N SER A 79 5.41 0.74 -12.74
CA SER A 79 5.27 2.12 -13.21
C SER A 79 3.97 2.76 -12.72
N SER A 80 2.86 2.01 -12.75
CA SER A 80 1.57 2.48 -12.28
C SER A 80 1.56 2.64 -10.77
N PHE A 81 2.29 1.80 -10.03
CA PHE A 81 2.41 1.91 -8.58
C PHE A 81 3.36 3.01 -8.16
N ASP A 82 4.38 3.37 -8.93
CA ASP A 82 5.17 4.58 -8.64
C ASP A 82 4.38 5.85 -8.98
N ASN A 83 3.71 5.87 -10.15
CA ASN A 83 3.02 7.05 -10.67
C ASN A 83 1.65 7.32 -10.02
N ALA A 84 0.93 6.28 -9.59
CA ALA A 84 -0.36 6.45 -8.89
C ALA A 84 -0.21 7.15 -7.54
N ILE A 85 1.03 7.52 -7.20
CA ILE A 85 1.36 8.05 -5.90
C ILE A 85 2.37 9.21 -5.95
N LEU A 86 2.57 9.84 -7.12
CA LEU A 86 3.12 11.20 -7.28
C LEU A 86 1.97 12.22 -7.41
#